data_AF-R7UZD2-F1
#
_entry.id   AF-R7UZD2-F1
#
_cell.length_a   1.000
_cell.length_b   1.000
_cell.length_c   1.000
_cell.angle_alpha   90.00
_cell.angle_beta   90.00
_cell.angle_gamma   90.00
#
_symmetry.space_group_name_H-M   'P 1'
#
loop_
_entity.id
_entity.type
_entity.pdbx_description
1 polymer ?
#
loop_
_entity_poly.entity_id
_entity_poly.type
_entity_poly.pdbx_seq_one_letter_code
_entity_poly.pdbx_strand_id
1 'polypeptide(L)'
;MRADLVNEKVTELKSTRQNYPESKSTRRAKVPEQKYPQSKSTRAKVPAEQSRIAQWRQNIKRNDTTKAAVFEFLSEILPKRGPEAFDLFLEALCESEQRHVAERLKKWLSDDCSEDAGTFERLQHELRTHYNDKLKFVYTMPWLPTEGFSLKETFVQRRLRLTSGDRKGTEVKMDEILASVGEGRNKRILVEGDPAQGKSTLCQALAFAWSQPDEASENIKSFDLVILLHAGDLRGQDSVGGAIKEHLLPIDCGIPLRQLEKLLQEKNVLLIIDAFDEASTENKMLHQLIKGKRLKHKPLL
;
A
#
# COMPACT_ATOMS: atom_id res chain seq x y z
N MET A 1 -24.14 -0.05 16.74
CA MET A 1 -22.89 -0.71 16.30
C MET A 1 -22.37 -1.64 17.39
N ARG A 2 -21.74 -2.73 16.98
CA ARG A 2 -21.18 -3.79 17.82
C ARG A 2 -19.71 -3.96 17.45
N ALA A 3 -18.83 -4.10 18.43
CA ALA A 3 -17.42 -4.42 18.21
C ALA A 3 -17.16 -5.82 18.76
N ASP A 4 -16.70 -6.73 17.91
CA ASP A 4 -16.50 -8.12 18.26
C ASP A 4 -15.01 -8.48 18.27
N LEU A 5 -14.57 -9.07 19.39
CA LEU A 5 -13.23 -9.65 19.47
C LEU A 5 -13.24 -10.98 18.72
N VAL A 6 -12.58 -11.01 17.56
CA VAL A 6 -12.59 -12.18 16.69
C VAL A 6 -11.44 -13.11 17.07
N ASN A 7 -11.80 -14.29 17.58
CA ASN A 7 -10.87 -15.41 17.77
C ASN A 7 -10.71 -16.21 16.46
N GLU A 8 -9.54 -16.84 16.26
CA GLU A 8 -9.06 -17.55 15.05
C GLU A 8 -10.02 -18.58 14.37
N LYS A 9 -11.24 -18.82 14.86
CA LYS A 9 -12.09 -19.96 14.45
C LYS A 9 -13.34 -19.70 13.61
N VAL A 10 -13.66 -18.49 13.17
CA VAL A 10 -14.85 -18.29 12.30
C VAL A 10 -14.54 -17.43 11.09
N THR A 11 -14.30 -18.07 9.94
CA THR A 11 -14.39 -17.42 8.63
C THR A 11 -15.12 -18.35 7.66
N GLU A 12 -16.45 -18.28 7.66
CA GLU A 12 -17.27 -18.62 6.50
C GLU A 12 -18.36 -17.56 6.33
N LEU A 13 -18.15 -16.63 5.41
CA LEU A 13 -19.21 -15.83 4.84
C LEU A 13 -19.17 -16.03 3.32
N LYS A 14 -20.24 -16.66 2.82
CA LYS A 14 -20.47 -17.00 1.42
C LYS A 14 -20.89 -15.73 0.68
N SER A 15 -20.13 -15.35 -0.35
CA SER A 15 -20.47 -14.28 -1.29
C SER A 15 -21.33 -14.85 -2.41
N THR A 16 -22.55 -14.32 -2.54
CA THR A 16 -23.52 -14.67 -3.59
C THR A 16 -23.30 -13.74 -4.78
N ARG A 17 -22.85 -14.29 -5.92
CA ARG A 17 -22.61 -13.55 -7.17
C ARG A 17 -23.93 -13.08 -7.80
N GLN A 18 -23.95 -11.83 -8.27
CA GLN A 18 -24.95 -11.34 -9.23
C GLN A 18 -24.21 -10.73 -10.43
N ASN A 19 -24.33 -11.38 -11.58
CA ASN A 19 -23.72 -10.98 -12.86
C ASN A 19 -24.58 -9.92 -13.56
N TYR A 20 -23.93 -8.92 -14.17
CA TYR A 20 -24.49 -8.16 -15.29
C TYR A 20 -23.48 -8.08 -16.45
N PRO A 21 -23.94 -8.05 -17.72
CA PRO A 21 -23.15 -8.42 -18.89
C PRO A 21 -22.36 -7.28 -19.53
N GLU A 22 -21.23 -7.65 -20.14
CA GLU A 22 -20.37 -6.81 -20.99
C GLU A 22 -21.04 -6.45 -22.33
N SER A 23 -20.82 -5.21 -22.78
CA SER A 23 -21.15 -4.75 -24.14
C SER A 23 -19.89 -4.52 -24.98
N LYS A 24 -19.86 -5.12 -26.17
CA LYS A 24 -18.78 -5.10 -27.16
C LYS A 24 -18.79 -3.86 -28.08
N SER A 25 -17.58 -3.48 -28.51
CA SER A 25 -17.14 -3.11 -29.88
C SER A 25 -17.66 -1.85 -30.56
N THR A 26 -16.70 -1.05 -31.09
CA THR A 26 -16.57 -0.47 -32.46
C THR A 26 -15.77 0.86 -32.35
N ARG A 27 -14.93 1.37 -33.27
CA ARG A 27 -14.56 1.13 -34.66
C ARG A 27 -13.17 1.80 -34.89
N ARG A 28 -12.38 1.21 -35.77
CA ARG A 28 -11.05 1.67 -36.23
C ARG A 28 -11.22 2.73 -37.34
N ALA A 29 -10.74 3.95 -37.13
CA ALA A 29 -10.72 5.00 -38.16
C ALA A 29 -9.34 5.03 -38.88
N LYS A 30 -9.36 5.02 -40.22
CA LYS A 30 -8.21 5.21 -41.11
C LYS A 30 -7.83 6.69 -41.17
N VAL A 31 -6.53 7.00 -41.10
CA VAL A 31 -5.96 8.34 -41.36
C VAL A 31 -5.17 8.28 -42.69
N PRO A 32 -5.23 9.29 -43.58
CA PRO A 32 -4.60 9.24 -44.90
C PRO A 32 -3.11 9.62 -44.88
N GLU A 33 -2.34 9.02 -45.79
CA GLU A 33 -0.92 9.30 -46.04
C GLU A 33 -0.67 10.73 -46.56
N GLN A 34 0.22 11.46 -45.88
CA GLN A 34 0.81 12.71 -46.36
C GLN A 34 2.07 12.41 -47.20
N LYS A 35 2.02 12.77 -48.49
CA LYS A 35 3.19 12.81 -49.38
C LYS A 35 4.00 14.09 -49.10
N TYR A 36 5.28 13.95 -48.76
CA TYR A 36 6.26 15.04 -48.78
C TYR A 36 7.11 15.00 -50.07
N PRO A 37 7.53 16.15 -50.62
CA PRO A 37 8.24 16.22 -51.89
C PRO A 37 9.72 15.86 -51.75
N GLN A 38 10.26 15.19 -52.77
CA GLN A 38 11.69 14.90 -52.90
C GLN A 38 12.48 16.17 -53.23
N SER A 39 13.51 16.47 -52.42
CA SER A 39 14.58 17.41 -52.80
C SER A 39 15.87 16.64 -53.15
N LYS A 40 16.50 17.08 -54.24
CA LYS A 40 17.66 16.45 -54.87
C LYS A 40 18.98 16.84 -54.16
N SER A 41 19.77 15.80 -53.87
CA SER A 41 21.23 15.68 -54.07
C SER A 41 22.16 16.85 -53.73
N THR A 42 23.03 16.61 -52.73
CA THR A 42 24.42 17.07 -52.76
C THR A 42 25.39 16.05 -52.14
N ARG A 43 26.25 15.50 -53.01
CA ARG A 43 27.69 15.28 -52.83
C ARG A 43 28.18 14.25 -51.78
N ALA A 44 28.30 13.02 -52.26
CA ALA A 44 29.28 11.97 -51.92
C ALA A 44 30.35 12.27 -50.84
N LYS A 45 30.05 11.91 -49.58
CA LYS A 45 30.98 11.37 -48.56
C LYS A 45 30.20 10.46 -47.59
N VAL A 46 29.61 9.36 -48.07
CA VAL A 46 28.51 8.68 -47.34
C VAL A 46 28.76 7.23 -46.87
N PRO A 47 29.73 6.42 -47.36
CA PRO A 47 29.81 5.02 -46.92
C PRO A 47 30.21 4.84 -45.45
N ALA A 48 31.22 5.59 -44.99
CA ALA A 48 31.77 5.41 -43.64
C ALA A 48 30.82 5.91 -42.54
N GLU A 49 30.10 6.99 -42.80
CA GLU A 49 29.21 7.63 -41.82
C GLU A 49 27.90 6.85 -41.66
N GLN A 50 27.33 6.34 -42.75
CA GLN A 50 26.19 5.43 -42.69
C GLN A 50 26.53 4.09 -42.01
N SER A 51 27.73 3.56 -42.25
CA SER A 51 28.20 2.34 -41.59
C SER A 51 28.37 2.53 -40.08
N ARG A 52 28.81 3.72 -39.63
CA ARG A 52 28.91 4.08 -38.21
C ARG A 52 27.54 4.23 -37.55
N ILE A 53 26.56 4.82 -38.23
CA ILE A 53 25.19 4.95 -37.73
C ILE A 53 24.51 3.57 -37.62
N ALA A 54 24.74 2.68 -38.60
CA ALA A 54 24.22 1.31 -38.56
C ALA A 54 24.84 0.49 -37.41
N GLN A 55 26.16 0.58 -37.23
CA GLN A 55 26.84 -0.04 -36.07
C GLN A 55 26.35 0.53 -34.75
N TRP A 56 26.16 1.85 -34.64
CA TRP A 56 25.64 2.49 -33.43
C TRP A 56 24.23 2.01 -33.10
N ARG A 57 23.33 1.91 -34.10
CA ARG A 57 21.98 1.34 -33.91
C ARG A 57 22.00 -0.12 -33.50
N GLN A 58 22.88 -0.94 -34.10
CA GLN A 58 23.05 -2.33 -33.71
C GLN A 58 23.58 -2.46 -32.28
N ASN A 59 24.52 -1.59 -31.88
CA ASN A 59 25.06 -1.56 -30.53
C ASN A 59 24.00 -1.14 -29.51
N ILE A 60 23.15 -0.16 -29.81
CA ILE A 60 22.01 0.21 -28.95
C ILE A 60 21.04 -0.96 -28.81
N LYS A 61 20.62 -1.56 -29.93
CA LYS A 61 19.68 -2.67 -29.90
C LYS A 61 20.24 -3.87 -29.13
N ARG A 62 21.54 -4.16 -29.30
CA ARG A 62 22.27 -5.17 -28.52
C ARG A 62 22.30 -4.80 -27.04
N ASN A 63 22.64 -3.56 -26.68
CA ASN A 63 22.68 -3.13 -25.29
C ASN A 63 21.30 -3.20 -24.61
N ASP A 64 20.23 -2.85 -25.33
CA ASP A 64 18.86 -2.99 -24.84
C ASP A 64 18.50 -4.45 -24.61
N THR A 65 18.87 -5.36 -25.53
CA THR A 65 18.65 -6.80 -25.32
C THR A 65 19.49 -7.36 -24.18
N THR A 66 20.74 -6.91 -24.00
CA THR A 66 21.59 -7.35 -22.89
C THR A 66 21.02 -6.86 -21.55
N LYS A 67 20.57 -5.60 -21.48
CA LYS A 67 19.90 -5.06 -20.29
C LYS A 67 18.60 -5.79 -19.99
N ALA A 68 17.79 -6.08 -21.00
CA ALA A 68 16.55 -6.83 -20.84
C ALA A 68 16.80 -8.26 -20.33
N ALA A 69 17.81 -8.94 -20.89
CA ALA A 69 18.19 -10.28 -20.44
C ALA A 69 18.75 -10.28 -19.01
N VAL A 70 19.57 -9.28 -18.66
CA VAL A 70 20.07 -9.12 -17.29
C VAL A 70 18.92 -8.81 -16.33
N PHE A 71 17.96 -7.97 -16.73
CA PHE A 71 16.80 -7.67 -15.92
C PHE A 71 15.95 -8.93 -15.68
N GLU A 72 15.60 -9.67 -16.72
CA GLU A 72 14.87 -10.93 -16.64
C GLU A 72 15.59 -11.97 -15.77
N PHE A 73 16.92 -12.06 -15.90
CA PHE A 73 17.71 -12.94 -15.06
C PHE A 73 17.60 -12.57 -13.57
N LEU A 74 17.73 -11.29 -13.24
CA LEU A 74 17.70 -10.80 -11.86
C LEU A 74 16.29 -10.83 -11.25
N SER A 75 15.24 -10.53 -12.02
CA SER A 75 13.86 -10.42 -11.52
C SER A 75 13.07 -11.73 -11.59
N GLU A 76 13.29 -12.56 -12.62
CA GLU A 76 12.46 -13.73 -12.88
C GLU A 76 13.17 -15.05 -12.63
N ILE A 77 14.49 -15.13 -12.84
CA ILE A 77 15.23 -16.40 -12.80
C ILE A 77 15.90 -16.60 -11.45
N LEU A 78 16.62 -15.59 -10.94
CA LEU A 78 17.34 -15.68 -9.67
C LEU A 78 16.42 -16.00 -8.47
N PRO A 79 15.29 -15.30 -8.29
CA PRO A 79 14.43 -15.53 -7.13
C PRO A 79 13.80 -16.93 -7.12
N LYS A 80 13.64 -17.56 -8.29
CA LYS A 80 13.09 -18.93 -8.42
C LYS A 80 14.08 -20.01 -8.01
N ARG A 81 15.39 -19.71 -7.89
CA ARG A 81 16.44 -20.68 -7.56
C ARG A 81 16.69 -20.86 -6.06
N GLY A 82 15.94 -20.16 -5.22
CA GLY A 82 16.00 -20.29 -3.76
C GLY A 82 16.64 -19.08 -3.07
N PRO A 83 16.56 -19.03 -1.74
CA PRO A 83 16.94 -17.85 -0.95
C PRO A 83 18.44 -17.53 -1.02
N GLU A 84 19.30 -18.53 -1.22
CA GLU A 84 20.77 -18.39 -1.27
C GLU A 84 21.30 -18.10 -2.69
N ALA A 85 20.44 -18.17 -3.71
CA ALA A 85 20.87 -18.04 -5.11
C ALA A 85 21.45 -16.66 -5.43
N PHE A 86 20.99 -15.62 -4.72
CA PHE A 86 21.51 -14.27 -4.88
C PHE A 86 22.92 -14.13 -4.27
N ASP A 87 23.16 -14.72 -3.10
CA ASP A 87 24.46 -14.71 -2.45
C ASP A 87 25.49 -15.49 -3.26
N LEU A 88 25.12 -16.66 -3.80
CA LEU A 88 25.95 -17.43 -4.72
C LEU A 88 26.24 -16.67 -6.02
N PHE A 89 25.28 -15.88 -6.52
CA PHE A 89 25.50 -15.02 -7.68
C PHE A 89 26.49 -13.90 -7.36
N LEU A 90 26.40 -13.27 -6.18
CA LEU A 90 27.37 -12.27 -5.73
C LEU A 90 28.76 -12.88 -5.53
N GLU A 91 28.84 -14.11 -5.01
CA GLU A 91 30.09 -14.85 -4.85
C GLU A 91 30.72 -15.16 -6.20
N ALA A 92 29.94 -15.66 -7.16
CA ALA A 92 30.39 -15.89 -8.54
C ALA A 92 30.85 -14.58 -9.23
N LEU A 93 30.19 -13.45 -8.97
CA LEU A 93 30.64 -12.14 -9.47
C LEU A 93 31.95 -11.68 -8.81
N CYS A 94 32.16 -12.00 -7.52
CA CYS A 94 33.41 -11.72 -6.81
C CYS A 94 34.57 -12.61 -7.28
N GLU A 95 34.30 -13.87 -7.62
CA GLU A 95 35.27 -14.80 -8.19
C GLU A 95 35.58 -14.49 -9.65
N SER A 96 34.64 -13.85 -10.35
CA SER A 96 34.89 -13.27 -11.68
C SER A 96 35.64 -11.93 -11.57
N GLU A 97 36.20 -11.43 -12.69
CA GLU A 97 36.82 -10.10 -12.78
C GLU A 97 35.81 -8.93 -12.62
N GLN A 98 34.57 -9.19 -12.19
CA GLN A 98 33.48 -8.22 -12.03
C GLN A 98 33.19 -7.87 -10.57
N ARG A 99 34.21 -7.94 -9.70
CA ARG A 99 34.10 -7.61 -8.28
C ARG A 99 33.47 -6.24 -7.99
N HIS A 100 33.74 -5.24 -8.83
CA HIS A 100 33.15 -3.90 -8.71
C HIS A 100 31.63 -3.88 -8.89
N VAL A 101 31.07 -4.82 -9.68
CA VAL A 101 29.62 -4.99 -9.84
C VAL A 101 29.04 -5.64 -8.59
N ALA A 102 29.68 -6.69 -8.07
CA ALA A 102 29.28 -7.33 -6.82
C ALA A 102 29.31 -6.35 -5.65
N GLU A 103 30.35 -5.54 -5.53
CA GLU A 103 30.48 -4.50 -4.50
C GLU A 103 29.45 -3.38 -4.69
N ARG A 104 29.12 -2.97 -5.91
CA ARG A 104 28.02 -2.01 -6.16
C ARG A 104 26.65 -2.59 -5.84
N LEU A 105 26.40 -3.85 -6.17
CA LEU A 105 25.15 -4.54 -5.84
C LEU A 105 25.03 -4.72 -4.32
N LYS A 106 26.10 -5.17 -3.66
CA LYS A 106 26.19 -5.21 -2.19
C LYS A 106 26.03 -3.83 -1.59
N LYS A 107 26.63 -2.78 -2.15
CA LYS A 107 26.42 -1.40 -1.71
C LYS A 107 25.00 -0.92 -1.96
N TRP A 108 24.30 -1.34 -3.01
CA TRP A 108 22.88 -1.01 -3.19
C TRP A 108 21.99 -1.73 -2.17
N LEU A 109 22.41 -2.90 -1.72
CA LEU A 109 21.76 -3.65 -0.65
C LEU A 109 22.13 -3.08 0.74
N SER A 110 23.37 -2.65 0.93
CA SER A 110 23.97 -2.07 2.15
C SER A 110 23.87 -0.55 2.25
N ASP A 111 23.45 0.16 1.21
CA ASP A 111 22.63 1.37 1.35
C ASP A 111 21.28 0.89 1.88
N ASP A 112 21.26 0.09 2.97
CA ASP A 112 20.65 0.51 4.21
C ASP A 112 20.84 2.02 4.26
N CYS A 113 19.79 2.73 3.83
CA CYS A 113 19.55 4.04 4.37
C CYS A 113 19.81 3.85 5.85
N SER A 114 20.90 4.44 6.35
CA SER A 114 21.09 4.64 7.78
C SER A 114 19.72 4.88 8.35
N GLU A 115 19.34 4.24 9.46
CA GLU A 115 18.14 4.65 10.18
C GLU A 115 18.22 6.17 10.29
N ASP A 116 17.56 6.86 9.36
CA ASP A 116 17.62 8.29 9.30
C ASP A 116 16.79 8.58 10.52
N ALA A 117 17.42 9.18 11.52
CA ALA A 117 16.85 9.43 12.84
C ALA A 117 15.61 10.34 12.78
N GLY A 118 15.06 10.56 11.58
CA GLY A 118 13.78 11.18 11.28
C GLY A 118 12.85 10.37 10.35
N THR A 119 13.13 9.11 9.96
CA THR A 119 12.25 8.35 9.03
C THR A 119 10.91 8.04 9.68
N PHE A 120 10.96 7.61 10.94
CA PHE A 120 9.76 7.31 11.73
C PHE A 120 8.95 8.58 11.97
N GLU A 121 9.63 9.66 12.35
CA GLU A 121 9.07 10.98 12.60
C GLU A 121 8.46 11.56 11.33
N ARG A 122 9.12 11.39 10.18
CA ARG A 122 8.59 11.76 8.86
C ARG A 122 7.35 10.96 8.52
N LEU A 123 7.38 9.63 8.64
CA LEU A 123 6.20 8.79 8.39
C LEU A 123 5.03 9.21 9.27
N GLN A 124 5.29 9.40 10.57
CA GLN A 124 4.29 9.83 11.53
C GLN A 124 3.73 11.20 11.16
N HIS A 125 4.59 12.15 10.80
CA HIS A 125 4.19 13.48 10.37
C HIS A 125 3.31 13.43 9.11
N GLU A 126 3.72 12.71 8.07
CA GLU A 126 2.96 12.57 6.82
C GLU A 126 1.56 11.97 7.08
N LEU A 127 1.47 10.93 7.90
CA LEU A 127 0.18 10.31 8.24
C LEU A 127 -0.71 11.25 9.05
N ARG A 128 -0.15 11.97 10.04
CA ARG A 128 -0.92 12.95 10.82
C ARG A 128 -1.43 14.08 9.94
N THR A 129 -0.57 14.63 9.09
CA THR A 129 -0.95 15.67 8.12
C THR A 129 -2.03 15.16 7.18
N HIS A 130 -1.88 13.95 6.62
CA HIS A 130 -2.88 13.33 5.77
C HIS A 130 -4.26 13.25 6.43
N TYR A 131 -4.35 12.75 7.67
CA TYR A 131 -5.63 12.63 8.37
C TYR A 131 -6.19 13.98 8.78
N ASN A 132 -5.33 14.90 9.24
CA ASN A 132 -5.77 16.24 9.59
C ASN A 132 -6.34 16.97 8.37
N ASP A 133 -5.74 16.84 7.20
CA ASP A 133 -6.20 17.53 6.01
C ASP A 133 -7.43 16.86 5.39
N LYS A 134 -7.42 15.52 5.27
CA LYS A 134 -8.50 14.79 4.58
C LYS A 134 -9.72 14.52 5.44
N LEU A 135 -9.57 14.34 6.75
CA LEU A 135 -10.66 13.91 7.64
C LEU A 135 -11.23 15.05 8.46
N LYS A 136 -10.63 16.25 8.44
CA LYS A 136 -11.16 17.42 9.16
C LYS A 136 -12.56 17.81 8.72
N PHE A 137 -12.90 17.61 7.44
CA PHE A 137 -14.21 17.92 6.91
C PHE A 137 -14.91 16.69 6.34
N VAL A 138 -16.19 16.54 6.68
CA VAL A 138 -17.10 15.55 6.12
C VAL A 138 -18.08 16.25 5.18
N TYR A 139 -18.25 15.72 3.98
CA TYR A 139 -19.18 16.25 2.99
C TYR A 139 -20.39 15.33 2.88
N THR A 140 -21.59 15.89 3.01
CA THR A 140 -22.85 15.14 2.91
C THR A 140 -23.12 14.62 1.51
N MET A 141 -22.59 15.30 0.48
CA MET A 141 -22.72 14.96 -0.93
C MET A 141 -21.32 14.89 -1.57
N PRO A 142 -20.73 13.69 -1.76
CA PRO A 142 -19.36 13.55 -2.27
C PRO A 142 -19.12 14.20 -3.64
N TRP A 143 -20.14 14.25 -4.50
CA TRP A 143 -20.08 14.87 -5.83
C TRP A 143 -20.38 16.37 -5.83
N LEU A 144 -20.73 16.94 -4.67
CA LEU A 144 -21.03 18.36 -4.51
C LEU A 144 -20.53 18.85 -3.14
N PRO A 145 -19.22 19.10 -3.01
CA PRO A 145 -18.62 19.55 -1.75
C PRO A 145 -18.89 21.05 -1.55
N THR A 146 -20.15 21.42 -1.31
CA THR A 146 -20.54 22.82 -1.09
C THR A 146 -20.28 23.26 0.35
N GLU A 147 -20.67 22.42 1.32
CA GLU A 147 -20.52 22.71 2.75
C GLU A 147 -19.83 21.52 3.42
N GLY A 148 -18.63 21.76 3.96
CA GLY A 148 -17.88 20.78 4.72
C GLY A 148 -18.22 20.88 6.21
N PHE A 149 -18.62 19.78 6.82
CA PHE A 149 -18.87 19.72 8.25
C PHE A 149 -17.60 19.31 8.99
N SER A 150 -17.20 20.07 10.00
CA SER A 150 -16.07 19.70 10.84
C SER A 150 -16.32 18.33 11.49
N LEU A 151 -15.48 17.33 11.23
CA LEU A 151 -15.63 16.00 11.81
C LEU A 151 -15.59 16.09 13.34
N LYS A 152 -14.73 16.96 13.89
CA LYS A 152 -14.65 17.22 15.33
C LYS A 152 -15.96 17.70 15.94
N GLU A 153 -16.65 18.62 15.27
CA GLU A 153 -17.86 19.25 15.79
C GLU A 153 -19.12 18.41 15.53
N THR A 154 -19.11 17.65 14.44
CA THR A 154 -20.28 16.87 13.99
C THR A 154 -20.24 15.39 14.39
N PHE A 155 -19.10 14.89 14.85
CA PHE A 155 -18.99 13.53 15.33
C PHE A 155 -19.77 13.37 16.64
N VAL A 156 -20.88 12.65 16.54
CA VAL A 156 -21.64 12.21 17.71
C VAL A 156 -21.21 10.79 18.03
N GLN A 157 -20.59 10.61 19.19
CA GLN A 157 -20.21 9.30 19.67
C GLN A 157 -21.43 8.38 19.75
N ARG A 158 -21.37 7.27 19.02
CA ARG A 158 -22.41 6.25 19.00
C ARG A 158 -22.18 5.22 20.10
N ARG A 159 -23.28 4.61 20.56
CA ARG A 159 -23.24 3.49 21.50
C ARG A 159 -22.57 2.30 20.82
N LEU A 160 -21.43 1.89 21.36
CA LEU A 160 -20.66 0.74 20.92
C LEU A 160 -20.78 -0.34 21.98
N ARG A 161 -21.01 -1.56 21.51
CA ARG A 161 -21.13 -2.71 22.39
C ARG A 161 -20.03 -3.70 22.08
N LEU A 162 -19.08 -3.84 23.00
CA LEU A 162 -17.99 -4.81 22.89
C LEU A 162 -18.49 -6.20 23.25
N THR A 163 -18.23 -7.19 22.40
CA THR A 163 -18.54 -8.59 22.70
C THR A 163 -17.36 -9.50 22.40
N SER A 164 -17.31 -10.64 23.08
CA SER A 164 -16.30 -11.68 22.90
C SER A 164 -17.01 -13.00 22.58
N GLY A 165 -17.66 -13.07 21.41
CA GLY A 165 -18.43 -14.24 20.96
C GLY A 165 -19.77 -14.48 21.67
N ASP A 166 -20.01 -13.84 22.81
CA ASP A 166 -21.20 -14.04 23.64
C ASP A 166 -22.31 -12.99 23.42
N ARG A 167 -23.57 -13.35 23.70
CA ARG A 167 -24.75 -12.48 23.47
C ARG A 167 -24.93 -11.36 24.51
N LYS A 168 -24.03 -11.21 25.49
CA LYS A 168 -24.03 -10.11 26.46
C LYS A 168 -22.76 -9.30 26.21
N GLY A 169 -22.92 -8.04 25.80
CA GLY A 169 -21.81 -7.15 25.54
C GLY A 169 -21.85 -5.95 26.45
N THR A 170 -20.67 -5.40 26.72
CA THR A 170 -20.49 -4.21 27.55
C THR A 170 -20.57 -2.98 26.67
N GLU A 171 -21.29 -1.95 27.11
CA GLU A 171 -21.26 -0.66 26.44
C GLU A 171 -19.90 -0.01 26.71
N VAL A 172 -19.23 0.38 25.63
CA VAL A 172 -17.88 0.96 25.68
C VAL A 172 -17.83 2.22 24.84
N LYS A 173 -16.88 3.09 25.16
CA LYS A 173 -16.52 4.21 24.31
C LYS A 173 -15.68 3.74 23.12
N MET A 174 -15.57 4.62 22.13
CA MET A 174 -14.85 4.38 20.89
C MET A 174 -13.39 3.95 21.10
N ASP A 175 -12.70 4.63 22.01
CA ASP A 175 -11.28 4.41 22.30
C ASP A 175 -11.05 3.25 23.27
N GLU A 176 -12.01 3.00 24.17
CA GLU A 176 -12.02 1.84 25.08
C GLU A 176 -12.04 0.50 24.33
N ILE A 177 -12.54 0.47 23.09
CA ILE A 177 -12.43 -0.71 22.22
C ILE A 177 -10.96 -1.09 22.01
N LEU A 178 -10.06 -0.10 21.95
CA LEU A 178 -8.63 -0.33 21.75
C LEU A 178 -7.92 -0.79 23.02
N ALA A 179 -8.41 -0.41 24.21
CA ALA A 179 -7.86 -0.85 25.49
C ALA A 179 -7.91 -2.39 25.61
N SER A 180 -9.00 -3.00 25.12
CA SER A 180 -9.17 -4.46 25.12
C SER A 180 -8.11 -5.22 24.30
N VAL A 181 -7.46 -4.53 23.35
CA VAL A 181 -6.39 -5.11 22.53
C VAL A 181 -5.05 -5.13 23.27
N GLY A 182 -4.83 -4.21 24.20
CA GLY A 182 -3.64 -4.13 25.04
C GLY A 182 -3.53 -5.28 26.04
N GLU A 183 -4.67 -5.70 26.61
CA GLU A 183 -4.73 -6.66 27.72
C GLU A 183 -4.83 -8.14 27.29
N GLY A 184 -5.20 -8.43 26.03
CA GLY A 184 -5.63 -9.76 25.60
C GLY A 184 -4.89 -10.39 24.40
N ARG A 185 -5.11 -11.71 24.23
CA ARG A 185 -4.67 -12.54 23.08
C ARG A 185 -5.27 -12.08 21.73
N ASN A 186 -6.28 -11.21 21.74
CA ASN A 186 -7.09 -10.88 20.58
C ASN A 186 -6.60 -9.57 19.96
N LYS A 187 -5.96 -9.68 18.80
CA LYS A 187 -5.45 -8.54 18.03
C LYS A 187 -6.36 -8.16 16.86
N ARG A 188 -7.56 -8.73 16.79
CA ARG A 188 -8.54 -8.56 15.70
C ARG A 188 -9.87 -8.15 16.30
N ILE A 189 -10.34 -6.97 15.92
CA ILE A 189 -11.66 -6.47 16.25
C ILE A 189 -12.43 -6.37 14.94
N LEU A 190 -13.71 -6.76 14.95
CA LEU A 190 -14.62 -6.54 13.84
C LEU A 190 -15.71 -5.58 14.30
N VAL A 191 -15.88 -4.46 13.61
CA VAL A 191 -16.98 -3.52 13.87
C VAL A 191 -18.15 -3.82 12.95
N GLU A 192 -19.25 -4.28 13.53
CA GLU A 192 -20.49 -4.60 12.84
C GLU A 192 -21.59 -3.57 13.12
N GLY A 193 -22.48 -3.40 12.16
CA GLY A 193 -23.64 -2.53 12.26
C GLY A 193 -24.33 -2.40 10.92
N ASP A 194 -25.59 -2.00 10.93
CA ASP A 194 -26.37 -1.83 9.70
C ASP A 194 -25.73 -0.76 8.79
N PRO A 195 -26.07 -0.77 7.49
CA PRO A 195 -25.73 0.32 6.59
C PRO A 195 -26.11 1.69 7.18
N ALA A 196 -25.30 2.71 6.91
CA ALA A 196 -25.47 4.08 7.41
C ALA A 196 -25.42 4.27 8.95
N GLN A 197 -25.02 3.26 9.74
CA GLN A 197 -24.79 3.45 11.19
C GLN A 197 -23.51 4.25 11.53
N GLY A 198 -22.69 4.60 10.54
CA GLY A 198 -21.46 5.40 10.74
C GLY A 198 -20.21 4.59 11.04
N LYS A 199 -20.09 3.35 10.54
CA LYS A 199 -18.89 2.51 10.69
C LYS A 199 -17.64 3.17 10.11
N SER A 200 -17.71 3.61 8.85
CA SER A 200 -16.62 4.34 8.20
C SER A 200 -16.27 5.64 8.93
N THR A 201 -17.28 6.37 9.42
CA THR A 201 -17.09 7.57 10.24
C THR A 201 -16.37 7.27 11.55
N LEU A 202 -16.63 6.11 12.18
CA LEU A 202 -15.89 5.66 13.37
C LEU A 202 -14.40 5.42 13.04
N CYS A 203 -14.11 4.70 11.95
CA CYS A 203 -12.74 4.45 11.50
C CYS A 203 -11.98 5.75 11.22
N GLN A 204 -12.63 6.68 10.52
CA GLN A 204 -12.08 8.00 10.22
C GLN A 204 -11.87 8.83 11.49
N ALA A 205 -12.82 8.83 12.41
CA ALA A 205 -12.70 9.60 13.65
C ALA A 205 -11.58 9.04 14.57
N LEU A 206 -11.27 7.74 14.53
CA LEU A 206 -10.11 7.17 15.25
C LEU A 206 -8.79 7.69 14.66
N ALA A 207 -8.65 7.65 13.33
CA ALA A 207 -7.47 8.15 12.64
C ALA A 207 -7.30 9.67 12.81
N PHE A 208 -8.39 10.42 12.74
CA PHE A 208 -8.40 11.86 12.97
C PHE A 208 -8.02 12.20 14.41
N ALA A 209 -8.58 11.50 15.42
CA ALA A 209 -8.19 11.70 16.81
C ALA A 209 -6.69 11.45 17.01
N TRP A 210 -6.15 10.36 16.47
CA TRP A 210 -4.70 10.08 16.51
C TRP A 210 -3.84 11.18 15.87
N SER A 211 -4.35 11.84 14.83
CA SER A 211 -3.64 12.94 14.16
C SER A 211 -3.47 14.19 15.03
N GLN A 212 -4.29 14.32 16.08
CA GLN A 212 -4.32 15.44 17.03
C GLN A 212 -3.84 14.97 18.42
N PRO A 213 -2.52 14.79 18.62
CA PRO A 213 -1.96 14.19 19.84
C PRO A 213 -2.24 14.99 21.11
N ASP A 214 -2.58 16.27 21.02
CA ASP A 214 -2.94 17.07 22.20
C ASP A 214 -4.35 16.72 22.70
N GLU A 215 -5.27 16.41 21.78
CA GLU A 215 -6.71 16.22 22.07
C GLU A 215 -7.15 14.76 22.14
N ALA A 216 -6.32 13.83 21.66
CA ALA A 216 -6.66 12.41 21.68
C ALA A 216 -6.85 11.83 23.09
N SER A 217 -7.47 10.66 23.18
CA SER A 217 -7.50 9.89 24.42
C SER A 217 -6.22 9.05 24.62
N GLU A 218 -5.96 8.62 25.84
CA GLU A 218 -4.74 7.85 26.17
C GLU A 218 -4.62 6.55 25.36
N ASN A 219 -5.75 5.88 25.10
CA ASN A 219 -5.77 4.61 24.37
C ASN A 219 -5.26 4.76 22.93
N ILE A 220 -5.74 5.76 22.19
CA ILE A 220 -5.29 5.96 20.80
C ILE A 220 -3.87 6.56 20.74
N LYS A 221 -3.47 7.38 21.73
CA LYS A 221 -2.10 7.92 21.84
C LYS A 221 -1.04 6.85 22.08
N SER A 222 -1.42 5.70 22.61
CA SER A 222 -0.49 4.59 22.85
C SER A 222 0.10 4.00 21.57
N PHE A 223 -0.50 4.28 20.40
CA PHE A 223 -0.03 3.81 19.10
C PHE A 223 0.98 4.78 18.48
N ASP A 224 2.13 4.23 18.11
CA ASP A 224 3.17 4.94 17.36
C ASP A 224 2.65 5.37 15.98
N LEU A 225 1.86 4.51 15.34
CA LEU A 225 1.27 4.72 14.01
C LEU A 225 -0.18 4.21 13.98
N VAL A 226 -1.07 4.98 13.34
CA VAL A 226 -2.41 4.53 12.95
C VAL A 226 -2.51 4.55 11.43
N ILE A 227 -2.82 3.40 10.84
CA ILE A 227 -2.94 3.21 9.40
C ILE A 227 -4.39 2.92 9.06
N LEU A 228 -5.06 3.87 8.43
CA LEU A 228 -6.41 3.71 7.89
C LEU A 228 -6.31 3.43 6.40
N LEU A 229 -6.77 2.26 5.96
CA LEU A 229 -6.83 1.89 4.54
C LEU A 229 -8.24 1.46 4.19
N HIS A 230 -8.67 1.77 2.97
CA HIS A 230 -9.83 1.13 2.40
C HIS A 230 -9.47 -0.33 2.08
N ALA A 231 -10.40 -1.27 2.28
CA ALA A 231 -10.14 -2.68 1.94
C ALA A 231 -9.71 -2.84 0.46
N GLY A 232 -10.26 -2.00 -0.42
CA GLY A 232 -9.88 -1.94 -1.84
C GLY A 232 -8.42 -1.57 -2.09
N ASP A 233 -7.81 -0.74 -1.24
CA ASP A 233 -6.41 -0.31 -1.36
C ASP A 233 -5.43 -1.49 -1.21
N LEU A 234 -5.87 -2.56 -0.55
CA LEU A 234 -5.07 -3.77 -0.35
C LEU A 234 -5.09 -4.70 -1.57
N ARG A 235 -6.01 -4.48 -2.53
CA ARG A 235 -6.17 -5.36 -3.68
C ARG A 235 -5.02 -5.16 -4.65
N GLY A 236 -4.39 -6.27 -5.05
CA GLY A 236 -3.26 -6.24 -5.98
C GLY A 236 -1.92 -5.79 -5.36
N GLN A 237 -1.91 -5.47 -4.06
CA GLN A 237 -0.71 -5.07 -3.35
C GLN A 237 0.14 -6.26 -2.90
N ASP A 238 1.46 -6.13 -3.04
CA ASP A 238 2.41 -7.13 -2.57
C ASP A 238 2.65 -7.06 -1.05
N SER A 239 2.50 -5.87 -0.46
CA SER A 239 2.67 -5.64 0.98
C SER A 239 1.82 -4.48 1.51
N VAL A 240 1.67 -4.43 2.84
CA VAL A 240 0.98 -3.32 3.53
C VAL A 240 1.76 -2.02 3.36
N GLY A 241 3.10 -2.09 3.35
CA GLY A 241 3.94 -0.94 3.06
C GLY A 241 3.68 -0.37 1.66
N GLY A 242 3.47 -1.24 0.66
CA GLY A 242 3.09 -0.83 -0.69
C GLY A 242 1.79 -0.03 -0.69
N ALA A 243 0.75 -0.56 -0.04
CA ALA A 243 -0.54 0.11 0.09
C ALA A 243 -0.44 1.48 0.77
N ILE A 244 0.32 1.58 1.87
CA ILE A 244 0.53 2.86 2.57
C ILE A 244 1.23 3.87 1.64
N LYS A 245 2.27 3.42 0.93
CA LYS A 245 3.04 4.30 0.04
C LYS A 245 2.21 4.80 -1.14
N GLU A 246 1.33 3.98 -1.68
CA GLU A 246 0.49 4.34 -2.82
C GLU A 246 -0.72 5.20 -2.43
N HIS A 247 -1.38 4.89 -1.31
CA HIS A 247 -2.67 5.48 -0.97
C HIS A 247 -2.62 6.57 0.11
N LEU A 248 -1.61 6.54 0.99
CA LEU A 248 -1.52 7.45 2.14
C LEU A 248 -0.41 8.49 2.01
N LEU A 249 0.73 8.13 1.42
CA LEU A 249 1.88 9.01 1.34
C LEU A 249 1.92 9.82 0.04
N PRO A 250 2.49 11.05 0.05
CA PRO A 250 2.80 11.78 -1.18
C PRO A 250 3.73 10.98 -2.11
N ILE A 251 3.62 11.22 -3.42
CA ILE A 251 4.42 10.50 -4.44
C ILE A 251 5.93 10.76 -4.25
N ASP A 252 6.28 11.97 -3.80
CA ASP A 252 7.63 12.42 -3.49
C ASP A 252 8.07 12.11 -2.05
N CYS A 253 7.26 11.37 -1.27
CA CYS A 253 7.65 10.89 0.03
C CYS A 253 8.83 9.91 -0.12
N GLY A 254 10.02 10.39 0.23
CA GLY A 254 11.29 9.68 0.06
C GLY A 254 11.49 8.45 0.97
N ILE A 255 10.43 7.93 1.60
CA ILE A 255 10.52 6.75 2.46
C ILE A 255 10.62 5.48 1.59
N PRO A 256 11.71 4.70 1.71
CA PRO A 256 11.86 3.42 1.02
C PRO A 256 10.87 2.38 1.56
N LEU A 257 10.38 1.50 0.68
CA LEU A 257 9.41 0.45 1.04
C LEU A 257 9.93 -0.46 2.17
N ARG A 258 11.20 -0.86 2.12
CA ARG A 258 11.82 -1.71 3.16
C ARG A 258 11.79 -1.05 4.56
N GLN A 259 12.01 0.27 4.63
CA GLN A 259 12.01 1.00 5.89
C GLN A 259 10.60 1.11 6.43
N LEU A 260 9.62 1.34 5.55
CA LEU A 260 8.21 1.32 5.92
C LEU A 260 7.79 -0.05 6.46
N GLU A 261 8.19 -1.15 5.82
CA GLU A 261 7.92 -2.49 6.32
C GLU A 261 8.61 -2.76 7.66
N LYS A 262 9.87 -2.32 7.83
CA LYS A 262 10.59 -2.41 9.11
C LYS A 262 9.84 -1.67 10.22
N LEU A 263 9.42 -0.43 9.98
CA LEU A 263 8.66 0.37 10.94
C LEU A 263 7.32 -0.31 11.31
N LEU A 264 6.63 -0.90 10.34
CA LEU A 264 5.39 -1.65 10.61
C LEU A 264 5.63 -2.85 11.54
N GLN A 265 6.81 -3.49 11.48
CA GLN A 265 7.16 -4.61 12.37
C GLN A 265 7.61 -4.14 13.76
N GLU A 266 8.36 -3.06 13.86
CA GLU A 266 9.00 -2.62 15.10
C GLU A 266 8.07 -1.76 15.98
N LYS A 267 7.26 -0.90 15.36
CA LYS A 267 6.45 0.10 16.07
C LYS A 267 5.11 -0.45 16.54
N ASN A 268 4.50 0.18 17.54
CA ASN A 268 3.14 -0.13 17.94
C ASN A 268 2.14 0.44 16.93
N VAL A 269 1.69 -0.39 15.98
CA VAL A 269 0.84 0.03 14.85
C VAL A 269 -0.59 -0.48 15.01
N LEU A 270 -1.57 0.42 14.93
CA LEU A 270 -2.97 0.09 14.74
C LEU A 270 -3.30 0.12 13.24
N LEU A 271 -3.78 -1.00 12.70
CA LEU A 271 -4.31 -1.09 11.35
C LEU A 271 -5.85 -0.97 11.42
N ILE A 272 -6.44 -0.08 10.65
CA ILE A 272 -7.89 0.08 10.50
C ILE A 272 -8.23 -0.18 9.04
N ILE A 273 -9.01 -1.21 8.76
CA ILE A 273 -9.43 -1.54 7.39
C ILE A 273 -10.93 -1.26 7.24
N ASP A 274 -11.24 -0.18 6.53
CA ASP A 274 -12.63 0.21 6.27
C ASP A 274 -13.21 -0.52 5.04
N ALA A 275 -14.55 -0.56 4.94
CA ALA A 275 -15.28 -1.09 3.79
C ALA A 275 -14.92 -2.55 3.42
N PHE A 276 -14.78 -3.41 4.43
CA PHE A 276 -14.49 -4.83 4.25
C PHE A 276 -15.41 -5.50 3.22
N ASP A 277 -16.70 -5.21 3.25
CA ASP A 277 -17.72 -5.75 2.36
C ASP A 277 -17.50 -5.39 0.89
N GLU A 278 -16.90 -4.24 0.59
CA GLU A 278 -16.65 -3.75 -0.77
C GLU A 278 -15.50 -4.48 -1.48
N ALA A 279 -14.51 -4.96 -0.72
CA ALA A 279 -13.30 -5.57 -1.30
C ALA A 279 -12.89 -6.89 -0.62
N SER A 280 -13.83 -7.59 0.02
CA SER A 280 -13.59 -8.91 0.64
C SER A 280 -13.31 -10.01 -0.37
N THR A 281 -13.75 -9.85 -1.63
CA THR A 281 -13.56 -10.87 -2.68
C THR A 281 -12.25 -10.64 -3.42
N GLU A 282 -11.49 -11.71 -3.64
CA GLU A 282 -10.21 -11.71 -4.38
C GLU A 282 -9.12 -10.82 -3.76
N ASN A 283 -9.19 -10.61 -2.44
CA ASN A 283 -8.23 -9.79 -1.71
C ASN A 283 -7.37 -10.64 -0.78
N LYS A 284 -6.32 -11.24 -1.36
CA LYS A 284 -5.41 -12.14 -0.66
C LYS A 284 -4.75 -11.47 0.54
N MET A 285 -4.36 -10.20 0.39
CA MET A 285 -3.64 -9.48 1.44
C MET A 285 -4.53 -9.19 2.65
N LEU A 286 -5.76 -8.71 2.41
CA LEU A 286 -6.78 -8.54 3.45
C LEU A 286 -7.03 -9.84 4.24
N HIS A 287 -7.24 -10.96 3.53
CA HIS A 287 -7.46 -12.25 4.20
C HIS A 287 -6.24 -12.70 5.02
N GLN A 288 -5.02 -12.41 4.57
CA GLN A 288 -3.81 -12.73 5.33
C GLN A 288 -3.68 -11.89 6.61
N LEU A 289 -4.09 -10.62 6.59
CA LEU A 289 -4.12 -9.77 7.77
C LEU A 289 -5.15 -10.25 8.79
N ILE A 290 -6.38 -10.52 8.34
CA ILE A 290 -7.48 -11.01 9.19
C ILE A 290 -7.10 -12.35 9.84
N LYS A 291 -6.56 -13.29 9.06
CA LYS A 291 -6.11 -14.60 9.58
C LYS A 291 -4.82 -14.55 10.39
N GLY A 292 -4.21 -13.37 10.57
CA GLY A 292 -2.96 -13.22 11.31
C GLY A 292 -1.76 -13.91 10.66
N LYS A 293 -1.80 -14.17 9.34
CA LYS A 293 -0.64 -14.67 8.57
C LYS A 293 0.39 -13.57 8.34
N ARG A 294 -0.03 -12.31 8.34
CA ARG A 294 0.82 -11.12 8.32
C ARG A 294 0.45 -10.20 9.48
N LEU A 295 1.45 -9.52 10.03
CA LEU A 295 1.30 -8.56 11.13
C LEU A 295 0.43 -9.13 12.28
N LYS A 296 0.70 -10.39 12.67
CA LYS A 296 -0.11 -11.15 13.65
C LYS A 296 -0.28 -10.40 14.97
N HIS A 297 0.80 -9.78 15.44
CA HIS A 297 0.85 -9.11 16.73
C HIS A 297 0.35 -7.67 16.70
N LYS A 298 0.07 -7.12 15.50
CA LYS A 298 -0.43 -5.76 15.34
C LYS A 298 -1.95 -5.74 15.46
N PRO A 299 -2.52 -4.82 16.25
CA PRO A 299 -3.96 -4.59 16.28
C PRO A 299 -4.55 -4.31 14.90
N LEU A 300 -5.64 -4.99 14.56
CA LEU A 300 -6.44 -4.78 13.36
C LEU A 300 -7.88 -4.52 13.78
N LEU A 301 -8.45 -3.43 13.27
CA LEU A 301 -9.86 -3.06 13.37
C LEU A 301 -10.54 -3.21 12.00
#